data_AF-A0A382EJN8-F1
#
_entry.id   AF-A0A382EJN8-F1
#
_cell.length_a   1.000
_cell.length_b   1.000
_cell.length_c   1.000
_cell.angle_alpha   90.00
_cell.angle_beta   90.00
_cell.angle_gamma   90.00
#
_symmetry.space_group_name_H-M   'P 1'
#
loop_
_entity.id
_entity.type
_entity.pdbx_description
1 polymer ?
#
loop_
_entity_poly.entity_id
_entity_poly.type
_entity_poly.pdbx_seq_one_letter_code
_entity_poly.pdbx_strand_id
1 'polypeptide(L)'
;MFIGIDSFRGDKCFGNNKSSKTPNINKLIKNGVYFEQAISVSDGSYTCMGAVFTSLYPFQSGITTVSAYSKSTKIFEKFRDAGYKLYGTAPCTPFFINLLESFDE
;
A
#
# COMPACT_ATOMS: atom_id res chain seq x y z
N MET A 1 -3.69 -9.37 -5.95
CA MET A 1 -2.56 -8.52 -6.39
C MET A 1 -2.74 -7.13 -5.79
N PHE A 2 -1.72 -6.61 -5.10
CA PHE A 2 -1.69 -5.28 -4.50
C PHE A 2 -0.50 -4.51 -5.09
N ILE A 3 -0.71 -3.26 -5.51
CA ILE A 3 0.32 -2.41 -6.13
C ILE A 3 0.34 -1.08 -5.40
N GLY A 4 1.49 -0.73 -4.80
CA GLY A 4 1.75 0.58 -4.23
C GLY A 4 2.79 1.34 -5.06
N ILE A 5 2.58 2.63 -5.30
CA ILE A 5 3.51 3.50 -6.01
C ILE A 5 3.84 4.67 -5.07
N ASP A 6 5.11 4.81 -4.68
CA ASP A 6 5.53 5.89 -3.79
C ASP A 6 5.41 7.24 -4.50
N SER A 7 4.97 8.26 -3.75
CA SER A 7 4.91 9.66 -4.18
C SER A 7 4.05 9.89 -5.44
N PHE A 8 3.03 9.05 -5.61
CA PHE A 8 2.16 9.07 -6.78
C PHE A 8 0.92 9.93 -6.59
N ARG A 9 0.79 10.97 -7.41
CA ARG A 9 -0.30 11.94 -7.31
C ARG A 9 -1.54 11.51 -8.10
N GLY A 10 -2.71 11.52 -7.45
CA GLY A 10 -4.00 11.17 -8.05
C GLY A 10 -4.42 12.06 -9.22
N ASP A 11 -4.14 13.38 -9.16
CA ASP A 11 -4.45 14.34 -10.24
C ASP A 11 -3.67 14.07 -11.54
N LYS A 12 -2.61 13.26 -11.46
CA LYS A 12 -1.85 12.79 -12.63
C LYS A 12 -2.42 11.49 -13.19
N CYS A 13 -3.49 10.93 -12.64
CA CYS A 13 -4.12 9.70 -13.13
C CYS A 13 -5.56 9.87 -13.55
N PHE A 14 -6.26 10.81 -12.93
CA PHE A 14 -7.70 10.98 -13.13
C PHE A 14 -8.06 12.47 -13.03
N GLY A 15 -9.15 12.86 -13.70
CA GLY A 15 -9.67 14.22 -13.70
C GLY A 15 -9.47 14.97 -15.02
N ASN A 16 -10.26 16.04 -15.20
CA ASN A 16 -10.37 16.79 -16.45
C ASN A 16 -9.07 17.49 -16.87
N ASN A 17 -8.22 17.84 -15.90
CA ASN A 17 -6.97 18.58 -16.13
C ASN A 17 -5.75 17.67 -16.27
N LYS A 18 -5.95 16.35 -16.37
CA LYS A 18 -4.87 15.37 -16.48
C LYS A 18 -4.13 15.50 -17.82
N SER A 19 -2.84 15.82 -17.77
CA SER A 19 -1.97 15.90 -18.96
C SER A 19 -1.02 14.71 -19.16
N SER A 20 -0.87 13.84 -18.14
CA SER A 20 0.00 12.67 -18.18
C SER A 20 -0.51 11.61 -19.17
N LYS A 21 0.38 10.76 -19.69
CA LYS A 21 0.02 9.58 -20.50
C LYS A 21 0.19 8.31 -19.66
N THR A 22 -0.93 7.71 -19.24
CA THR A 22 -0.97 6.55 -18.32
C THR A 22 -1.92 5.47 -18.84
N PRO A 23 -1.69 4.91 -20.04
CA PRO A 23 -2.67 4.06 -20.74
C PRO A 23 -3.08 2.81 -19.95
N ASN A 24 -2.16 2.18 -19.22
CA ASN A 24 -2.47 0.98 -18.42
C ASN A 24 -3.37 1.31 -17.22
N ILE A 25 -3.09 2.39 -16.50
CA ILE A 25 -3.93 2.86 -15.38
C ILE A 25 -5.31 3.29 -15.90
N ASN A 26 -5.36 3.99 -17.03
CA ASN A 26 -6.63 4.36 -17.67
C ASN A 26 -7.49 3.12 -17.99
N LYS A 27 -6.86 2.04 -18.47
CA LYS A 27 -7.54 0.77 -18.75
C LYS A 27 -8.06 0.10 -17.47
N LEU A 28 -7.31 0.16 -16.38
CA LEU A 28 -7.76 -0.34 -15.07
C LEU A 28 -8.97 0.45 -14.56
N ILE A 29 -8.92 1.79 -14.64
CA ILE A 29 -10.03 2.66 -14.23
C ILE A 29 -11.28 2.40 -15.08
N LYS A 30 -11.14 2.32 -16.41
CA LYS A 30 -12.26 2.08 -17.33
C LYS A 30 -12.96 0.74 -17.08
N ASN A 31 -12.21 -0.29 -16.67
CA ASN A 31 -12.74 -1.64 -16.47
C ASN A 31 -12.94 -1.99 -14.99
N GLY A 32 -12.90 -1.00 -14.10
CA GLY A 32 -12.95 -1.19 -12.66
C GLY A 32 -13.65 -0.03 -11.96
N VAL A 33 -13.26 0.23 -10.73
CA VAL A 33 -13.81 1.32 -9.90
C VAL A 33 -12.68 2.25 -9.48
N TYR A 34 -12.92 3.55 -9.58
CA TYR A 34 -12.02 4.60 -9.09
C TYR A 34 -12.63 5.31 -7.90
N PHE A 35 -11.82 5.54 -6.86
CA PHE A 35 -12.25 6.19 -5.62
C PHE A 35 -11.65 7.60 -5.56
N GLU A 36 -12.45 8.61 -5.91
CA GLU A 36 -12.01 10.02 -5.95
C GLU A 36 -11.68 10.61 -4.57
N GLN A 37 -12.27 10.04 -3.51
CA GLN A 37 -12.14 10.52 -2.12
C GLN A 37 -11.35 9.53 -1.24
N ALA A 38 -10.39 8.81 -1.82
CA ALA A 38 -9.46 7.97 -1.06
C ALA A 38 -8.34 8.84 -0.45
N ILE A 39 -8.42 9.09 0.86
CA ILE A 39 -7.49 9.96 1.59
C ILE A 39 -6.55 9.11 2.44
N SER A 40 -5.23 9.34 2.31
CA SER A 40 -4.23 8.70 3.17
C SER A 40 -4.33 9.22 4.59
N VAL A 41 -4.10 8.35 5.58
CA VAL A 41 -4.10 8.73 7.00
C VAL A 41 -2.77 9.34 7.47
N SER A 42 -1.75 9.34 6.61
CA SER A 42 -0.42 9.92 6.88
C SER A 42 0.28 10.30 5.57
N ASP A 43 1.17 11.27 5.65
CA ASP A 43 2.03 11.76 4.56
C ASP A 43 3.37 11.03 4.45
N GLY A 44 3.74 10.19 5.43
CA GLY A 44 4.95 9.35 5.39
C GLY A 44 4.72 7.98 4.76
N SER A 45 5.66 7.50 3.92
CA SER A 45 5.54 6.21 3.21
C SER A 45 5.36 5.02 4.15
N TYR A 46 6.11 4.93 5.26
CA TYR A 46 6.02 3.78 6.17
C TYR A 46 4.78 3.83 7.06
N THR A 47 4.39 5.03 7.50
CA THR A 47 3.21 5.22 8.34
C THR A 47 1.92 5.01 7.55
N CYS A 48 1.86 5.46 6.29
CA CYS A 48 0.70 5.21 5.43
C CYS A 48 0.58 3.73 5.04
N MET A 49 1.68 3.07 4.66
CA MET A 49 1.67 1.64 4.35
C MET A 49 1.42 0.79 5.60
N GLY A 50 1.97 1.19 6.75
CA GLY A 50 1.67 0.58 8.03
C GLY A 50 0.17 0.65 8.35
N ALA A 51 -0.49 1.77 8.08
CA ALA A 51 -1.93 1.90 8.25
C ALA A 51 -2.73 1.01 7.30
N VAL A 52 -2.31 0.88 6.03
CA VAL A 52 -2.95 -0.04 5.07
C VAL A 52 -2.95 -1.47 5.60
N PHE A 53 -1.82 -1.97 6.10
CA PHE A 53 -1.73 -3.36 6.54
C PHE A 53 -2.26 -3.60 7.97
N THR A 54 -2.32 -2.58 8.81
CA THR A 54 -2.89 -2.71 10.17
C THR A 54 -4.37 -2.35 10.24
N SER A 55 -4.90 -1.62 9.25
CA SER A 55 -6.22 -0.98 9.31
C SER A 55 -6.38 -0.02 10.50
N LEU A 56 -5.28 0.62 10.93
CA LEU A 56 -5.23 1.50 12.10
C LEU A 56 -4.51 2.82 11.75
N TYR A 57 -4.90 3.91 12.43
CA TYR A 57 -4.14 5.16 12.36
C TYR A 57 -2.74 4.98 12.96
N PRO A 58 -1.73 5.81 12.56
CA PRO A 58 -0.39 5.74 13.14
C PRO A 58 -0.37 5.84 14.67
N PHE A 59 -1.22 6.68 15.26
CA PHE A 59 -1.30 6.82 16.72
C PHE A 59 -1.89 5.58 17.43
N GLN A 60 -2.67 4.75 16.73
CA GLN A 60 -3.25 3.52 17.26
C GLN A 60 -2.29 2.33 17.07
N SER A 61 -1.68 2.22 15.89
CA SER A 61 -0.72 1.14 15.61
C SER A 61 0.61 1.38 16.32
N GLY A 62 1.00 2.64 16.53
CA GLY A 62 2.32 3.05 17.03
C GLY A 62 3.44 2.84 15.99
N ILE A 63 3.10 2.55 14.73
CA ILE A 63 4.09 2.51 13.64
C ILE A 63 4.53 3.94 13.35
N THR A 64 5.85 4.14 13.31
CA THR A 64 6.46 5.42 12.97
C THR A 64 7.35 5.26 11.72
N THR A 65 8.01 6.33 11.30
CA THR A 65 9.01 6.29 10.21
C THR A 65 10.26 5.49 10.57
N VAL A 66 10.47 5.12 11.85
CA VAL A 66 11.70 4.46 12.32
C VAL A 66 11.47 3.20 13.15
N SER A 67 10.23 2.86 13.52
CA SER A 67 9.97 1.80 14.50
C SER A 67 8.62 1.09 14.36
N ALA A 68 8.52 -0.05 15.05
CA ALA A 68 7.32 -0.88 15.21
C ALA A 68 6.77 -1.53 13.93
N TYR A 69 7.60 -1.71 12.90
CA TYR A 69 7.21 -2.27 11.61
C TYR A 69 6.59 -3.67 11.69
N SER A 70 7.03 -4.52 12.62
CA SER A 70 6.49 -5.89 12.77
C SER A 70 4.97 -5.93 13.04
N LYS A 71 4.36 -4.81 13.48
CA LYS A 71 2.91 -4.74 13.65
C LYS A 71 2.15 -4.80 12.32
N SER A 72 2.77 -4.42 11.19
CA SER A 72 2.13 -4.42 9.87
C SER A 72 1.98 -5.81 9.24
N THR A 73 2.63 -6.85 9.78
CA THR A 73 2.61 -8.18 9.16
C THR A 73 1.49 -9.09 9.69
N LYS A 74 0.81 -8.70 10.77
CA LYS A 74 -0.25 -9.51 11.41
C LYS A 74 -1.41 -9.88 10.48
N ILE A 75 -1.72 -9.03 9.50
CA ILE A 75 -2.79 -9.30 8.52
C ILE A 75 -2.45 -10.49 7.61
N PHE A 76 -1.16 -10.81 7.43
CA PHE A 76 -0.69 -11.87 6.55
C PHE A 76 -1.02 -13.27 7.08
N GLU A 77 -1.07 -13.46 8.40
CA GLU A 77 -1.57 -14.71 9.00
C GLU A 77 -3.02 -14.97 8.57
N LYS A 78 -3.89 -13.95 8.60
CA LYS A 78 -5.27 -14.08 8.13
C LYS A 78 -5.38 -14.47 6.66
N PHE A 79 -4.47 -14.00 5.82
CA PHE A 79 -4.42 -14.41 4.42
C PHE A 79 -4.01 -15.88 4.27
N ARG A 80 -3.03 -16.35 5.06
CA ARG A 80 -2.62 -17.75 5.09
C ARG A 80 -3.72 -18.67 5.59
N ASP A 81 -4.41 -18.29 6.66
CA ASP A 81 -5.55 -19.05 7.21
C ASP A 81 -6.67 -19.19 6.17
N ALA A 82 -6.82 -18.19 5.28
CA ALA A 82 -7.74 -18.23 4.15
C ALA A 82 -7.20 -18.98 2.92
N GLY A 83 -6.04 -19.63 3.00
CA GLY A 83 -5.44 -20.44 1.94
C GLY A 83 -4.65 -19.65 0.90
N TYR A 84 -4.34 -18.38 1.15
CA TYR A 84 -3.51 -17.58 0.24
C TYR A 84 -2.02 -17.80 0.49
N LYS A 85 -1.27 -17.84 -0.60
CA LYS A 85 0.18 -17.64 -0.59
C LYS A 85 0.52 -16.17 -0.84
N LEU A 86 1.61 -15.70 -0.26
CA LEU A 86 2.05 -14.32 -0.28
C LEU A 86 3.35 -14.20 -1.06
N TYR A 87 3.32 -13.43 -2.13
CA TYR A 87 4.50 -13.15 -2.97
C TYR A 87 4.58 -11.66 -3.23
N GLY A 88 5.79 -11.14 -3.36
CA GLY A 88 5.96 -9.73 -3.63
C GLY A 88 7.39 -9.28 -3.78
N THR A 89 7.50 -8.03 -4.20
CA THR A 89 8.76 -7.30 -4.31
C THR A 89 8.50 -5.86 -3.88
N ALA A 90 9.49 -5.24 -3.25
CA ALA A 90 9.41 -3.89 -2.74
C ALA A 90 10.82 -3.29 -2.63
N PRO A 91 10.96 -1.97 -2.47
CA PRO A 91 12.26 -1.34 -2.24
C PRO A 91 13.00 -1.96 -1.04
N CYS A 92 14.32 -2.03 -1.12
CA CYS A 92 15.18 -2.54 -0.05
C CYS A 92 15.30 -1.52 1.10
N THR A 93 14.22 -1.34 1.85
CA THR A 93 14.19 -0.45 3.02
C THR A 93 13.61 -1.17 4.24
N PRO A 94 13.94 -0.72 5.48
CA PRO A 94 13.64 -1.48 6.69
C PRO A 94 12.18 -1.91 6.85
N PHE A 95 11.22 -1.03 6.52
CA PHE A 95 9.80 -1.35 6.61
C PHE A 95 9.39 -2.44 5.62
N PHE A 96 9.82 -2.33 4.36
CA PHE A 96 9.44 -3.26 3.30
C PHE A 96 10.16 -4.60 3.41
N ILE A 97 11.42 -4.62 3.86
CA ILE A 97 12.13 -5.86 4.20
C ILE A 97 11.33 -6.63 5.25
N ASN A 98 10.89 -5.98 6.33
CA ASN A 98 10.05 -6.61 7.35
C ASN A 98 8.73 -7.19 6.77
N LEU A 99 8.13 -6.57 5.74
CA LEU A 99 6.97 -7.16 5.06
C LEU A 99 7.35 -8.41 4.27
N LEU A 100 8.41 -8.33 3.48
CA LEU A 100 8.85 -9.39 2.57
C LEU A 100 9.41 -10.61 3.33
N GLU A 101 10.03 -10.43 4.49
CA GLU A 101 10.42 -11.52 5.39
C GLU A 101 9.23 -12.36 5.85
N SER A 102 8.02 -11.78 5.81
CA SER A 102 6.78 -12.48 6.11
C SER A 102 6.08 -13.02 4.86
N PHE A 103 6.71 -13.04 3.68
CA PHE A 103 6.15 -13.62 2.44
C PHE A 103 6.73 -15.02 2.17
N ASP A 104 6.08 -15.76 1.27
CA ASP A 104 6.53 -17.08 0.83
C ASP A 104 7.64 -16.95 -0.24
N GLU A 105 8.48 -17.98 -0.36
CA GLU A 105 9.58 -18.09 -1.36
C GLU A 105 9.08 -18.21 -2.82
#